data_AF-A0A9X2Z5Q7-F1
#
_entry.id   AF-A0A9X2Z5Q7-F1
#
_cell.length_a   1.000
_cell.length_b   1.000
_cell.length_c   1.000
_cell.angle_alpha   90.00
_cell.angle_beta   90.00
_cell.angle_gamma   90.00
#
_symmetry.space_group_name_H-M   'P 1'
#
loop_
_entity.id
_entity.type
_entity.pdbx_description
1 polymer ?
#
loop_
_entity_poly.entity_id
_entity_poly.type
_entity_poly.pdbx_seq_one_letter_code
_entity_poly.pdbx_strand_id
1 'polypeptide(L)' 'MSDRGSVESYRDLEVWQRGIVLVERVYEVTDGFPEREQYELTSQLRRAAVPIPSNIAEG' A
#
# COMPACT_ATOMS: atom_id res chain seq x y z
N MET A 1 -3.60 -21.71 -21.14
CA MET A 1 -4.74 -21.03 -20.49
C MET A 1 -4.45 -21.08 -19.00
N SER A 2 -4.07 -19.95 -18.41
CA SER A 2 -3.65 -19.93 -17.00
C SER A 2 -4.88 -20.18 -16.14
N ASP A 3 -4.81 -21.23 -15.33
CA ASP A 3 -5.76 -21.54 -14.28
C ASP A 3 -5.84 -20.31 -13.37
N ARG A 4 -6.93 -19.54 -13.47
CA ARG A 4 -7.22 -18.48 -12.51
C ARG A 4 -7.78 -19.19 -11.30
N GLY A 5 -6.91 -19.50 -10.34
CA GLY A 5 -7.33 -19.96 -9.02
C GLY A 5 -8.49 -19.09 -8.53
N SER A 6 -9.51 -19.72 -7.95
CA SER A 6 -10.68 -19.02 -7.43
C SER A 6 -10.24 -17.96 -6.42
N VAL A 7 -10.76 -16.74 -6.56
CA VAL A 7 -10.60 -15.67 -5.57
C VAL A 7 -11.53 -16.01 -4.40
N GLU A 8 -10.96 -16.35 -3.26
CA GLU A 8 -11.69 -16.69 -2.03
C GLU A 8 -11.59 -15.57 -0.98
N SER A 9 -10.56 -14.72 -1.10
CA SER A 9 -10.33 -13.57 -0.23
C SER A 9 -9.85 -12.36 -1.03
N TYR A 10 -10.06 -11.15 -0.47
CA TYR A 10 -9.43 -9.93 -1.00
C TYR A 10 -7.89 -10.07 -1.08
N ARG A 11 -7.29 -10.94 -0.27
CA ARG A 11 -5.84 -11.21 -0.29
C ARG A 11 -5.37 -11.87 -1.59
N ASP A 12 -6.26 -12.56 -2.29
CA ASP A 12 -5.97 -13.18 -3.59
C ASP A 12 -5.99 -12.16 -4.73
N LEU A 13 -6.54 -10.96 -4.48
CA LEU A 13 -6.57 -9.88 -5.46
C LEU A 13 -5.17 -9.31 -5.66
N GLU A 14 -4.68 -9.37 -6.90
CA GLU A 14 -3.40 -8.77 -7.27
C GLU A 14 -3.35 -7.27 -6.92
N VAL A 15 -4.47 -6.55 -7.06
CA VAL A 15 -4.56 -5.13 -6.71
C VAL A 15 -4.38 -4.89 -5.21
N TRP A 16 -4.88 -5.78 -4.35
CA TRP A 16 -4.65 -5.71 -2.91
C TRP A 16 -3.18 -5.94 -2.57
N GLN A 17 -2.56 -6.96 -3.16
CA GLN A 17 -1.15 -7.29 -2.96
C GLN A 17 -0.25 -6.13 -3.39
N ARG A 18 -0.54 -5.51 -4.54
CA ARG A 18 0.13 -4.30 -5.01
C ARG A 18 -0.08 -3.11 -4.06
N GLY A 19 -1.25 -3.01 -3.44
CA GLY A 19 -1.53 -2.03 -2.39
C GLY A 19 -0.63 -2.19 -1.16
N ILE A 20 -0.40 -3.42 -0.71
CA ILE A 20 0.55 -3.71 0.38
C ILE A 20 1.97 -3.30 0.00
N VAL A 21 2.45 -3.72 -1.18
CA VAL A 21 3.77 -3.35 -1.68
C VAL A 21 3.92 -1.83 -1.81
N LEU A 22 2.88 -1.13 -2.25
CA LEU A 22 2.87 0.33 -2.32
C LEU A 22 3.09 0.97 -0.93
N VAL A 23 2.40 0.48 0.10
CA VAL A 23 2.59 0.97 1.47
C VAL A 23 4.04 0.75 1.91
N GLU A 24 4.59 -0.45 1.73
CA GLU A 24 5.98 -0.76 2.08
C GLU A 24 6.96 0.20 1.40
N ARG A 25 6.83 0.41 0.08
CA ARG A 25 7.70 1.34 -0.67
C ARG A 25 7.56 2.78 -0.22
N VAL A 26 6.36 3.23 0.14
CA VAL A 26 6.18 4.59 0.69
C VAL A 26 6.91 4.73 2.02
N TYR A 27 6.85 3.72 2.90
CA TYR A 27 7.62 3.74 4.14
C TYR A 27 9.13 3.81 3.87
N GLU A 28 9.65 2.92 3.04
CA GLU A 28 11.08 2.88 2.70
C GLU A 28 11.59 4.19 2.11
N VAL A 29 10.85 4.80 1.16
CA VAL A 29 11.25 6.07 0.56
C VAL A 29 11.21 7.20 1.58
N THR A 30 10.17 7.24 2.41
CA THR A 30 9.98 8.33 3.38
C THR A 30 10.89 8.23 4.61
N ASP A 31 11.43 7.04 4.91
CA ASP A 31 12.48 6.87 5.93
C ASP A 31 13.81 7.55 5.52
N GLY A 32 14.03 7.77 4.23
CA GLY A 32 15.21 8.48 3.71
C GLY A 32 15.08 10.01 3.66
N PHE A 33 13.93 10.57 4.09
CA PHE A 33 13.71 12.01 3.99
C PHE A 33 14.50 12.79 5.06
N PRO A 34 14.95 14.03 4.75
CA PRO A 34 15.55 14.91 5.76
C PRO A 34 14.57 15.19 6.91
N GLU A 35 15.07 15.40 8.13
CA GLU A 35 14.25 15.61 9.34
C GLU A 35 13.16 16.69 9.16
N ARG A 36 13.46 17.76 8.42
CA ARG A 36 12.51 18.85 8.16
C ARG A 36 11.24 18.41 7.42
N GLU A 37 11.30 17.32 6.65
CA GLU A 37 10.17 16.82 5.84
C GLU A 37 9.39 15.70 6.57
N GLN A 38 9.89 15.20 7.71
CA GLN A 38 9.29 14.05 8.41
C GLN A 38 7.87 14.34 8.91
N TYR A 39 7.59 15.58 9.34
CA TYR A 39 6.30 15.93 9.89
C TYR A 39 5.27 16.33 8.84
N GLU A 40 5.71 16.78 7.67
CA GLU A 40 4.81 17.19 6.58
C GLU A 40 4.71 16.12 5.50
N LEU A 41 5.72 15.99 4.64
CA LEU A 41 5.66 15.12 3.47
C LEU A 41 5.59 13.64 3.85
N THR A 42 6.40 13.18 4.81
CA THR A 42 6.37 11.78 5.24
C THR A 42 5.01 11.40 5.83
N SER A 43 4.44 12.25 6.68
CA SER A 43 3.10 12.04 7.26
C SER A 43 2.01 12.00 6.18
N GLN A 44 2.02 12.95 5.24
CA GLN A 44 1.03 13.00 4.16
C GLN A 44 1.09 11.78 3.24
N LEU A 45 2.29 11.38 2.82
CA LEU A 45 2.49 10.24 1.92
C LEU A 45 2.06 8.93 2.58
N ARG A 46 2.46 8.68 3.83
CA ARG A 46 2.06 7.46 4.57
C ARG A 46 0.55 7.41 4.78
N ARG A 47 -0.06 8.53 5.19
CA ARG A 47 -1.53 8.62 5.39
C ARG A 47 -2.33 8.43 4.11
N ALA A 48 -1.79 8.83 2.95
CA ALA A 48 -2.41 8.59 1.67
C ALA A 48 -2.29 7.12 1.21
N ALA A 49 -1.16 6.47 1.49
CA ALA A 49 -0.88 5.10 1.04
C ALA A 49 -1.56 4.02 1.87
N VAL A 50 -1.51 4.12 3.21
CA VAL A 50 -2.03 3.11 4.16
C VAL A 50 -3.49 2.69 3.90
N PRO A 51 -4.45 3.58 3.60
CA PRO A 51 -5.84 3.17 3.40
C PRO A 51 -6.07 2.43 2.07
N ILE A 52 -5.15 2.46 1.11
CA ILE A 52 -5.34 1.82 -0.21
C ILE A 52 -5.65 0.32 -0.09
N PRO A 53 -4.81 -0.52 0.56
CA PRO A 53 -5.11 -1.93 0.73
C PRO A 53 -6.36 -2.18 1.60
N SER A 54 -6.63 -1.33 2.59
CA SER A 54 -7.83 -1.45 3.43
C SER A 54 -9.11 -1.19 2.63
N ASN A 55 -9.14 -0.13 1.82
CA ASN A 55 -10.27 0.19 0.95
C ASN A 55 -10.52 -0.92 -0.08
N ILE A 56 -9.47 -1.54 -0.62
CA ILE A 56 -9.60 -2.71 -1.51
C ILE A 56 -10.17 -3.93 -0.77
N ALA A 57 -9.80 -4.11 0.51
CA ALA A 57 -10.30 -5.20 1.32
C ALA A 57 -11.77 -5.02 1.75
N GLU A 58 -12.21 -3.76 1.90
CA GLU A 58 -13.60 -3.40 2.23
C GLU A 58 -14.55 -3.57 1.03
N GLY A 59 -14.09 -3.24 -0.18
CA GLY A 59 -14.86 -3.38 -1.42
C GLY A 59 -15.46 -2.07 -1.92
#